data_AF-A0A430PXK6-F1
#
_entry.id   AF-A0A430PXK6-F1
#
_cell.length_a   1.000
_cell.length_b   1.000
_cell.length_c   1.000
_cell.angle_alpha   90.00
_cell.angle_beta   90.00
_cell.angle_gamma   90.00
#
_symmetry.space_group_name_H-M   'P 1'
#
loop_
_entity.id
_entity.type
_entity.pdbx_description
1 polymer ?
#
loop_
_entity_poly.entity_id
_entity_poly.type
_entity_poly.pdbx_seq_one_letter_code
_entity_poly.pdbx_strand_id
1 'polypeptide(L)'
;HQLYVTQQHDNESFASSIFNGVDLSTPVVDFTKFSSNNESIFNEDLVLWLTVGNYHLPRHEDLPNTATSGGPLSIFIMPHNLFTYSPDAFGCNRFYTESK
;
A
#
# COMPACT_ATOMS: atom_id res chain seq x y z
N HIS A 1 -5.05 2.14 -11.31
CA HIS A 1 -5.61 1.03 -10.51
C HIS A 1 -5.19 1.22 -9.05
N GLN A 2 -5.94 0.71 -8.07
CA GLN A 2 -5.59 0.85 -6.65
C GLN A 2 -4.58 -0.21 -6.17
N LEU A 3 -4.59 -1.41 -6.76
CA LEU A 3 -3.73 -2.53 -6.42
C LEU A 3 -3.26 -3.23 -7.70
N TYR A 4 -1.99 -3.62 -7.74
CA TYR A 4 -1.45 -4.62 -8.64
C TYR A 4 -0.74 -5.72 -7.84
N VAL A 5 -0.78 -6.93 -8.39
CA VAL A 5 -0.06 -8.09 -7.86
C VAL A 5 0.79 -8.64 -9.00
N THR A 6 2.09 -8.73 -8.80
CA THR A 6 3.06 -9.26 -9.77
C THR A 6 3.90 -10.34 -9.11
N GLN A 7 4.55 -11.19 -9.91
CA GLN A 7 5.61 -12.06 -9.43
C GLN A 7 6.84 -11.21 -9.04
N GLN A 8 7.63 -11.65 -8.07
CA GLN A 8 8.88 -10.99 -7.71
C GLN A 8 9.96 -11.25 -8.77
N HIS A 9 10.68 -10.20 -9.16
CA HIS A 9 11.89 -10.28 -9.97
C HIS A 9 12.95 -9.29 -9.47
N ASP A 10 14.23 -9.69 -9.47
CA ASP A 10 15.33 -8.84 -8.99
C ASP A 10 15.51 -7.57 -9.83
N ASN A 11 15.16 -7.63 -11.13
CA ASN A 11 15.22 -6.49 -12.05
C ASN A 11 13.96 -5.57 -12.00
N GLU A 12 12.94 -5.91 -11.20
CA GLU A 12 11.70 -5.13 -11.02
C GLU A 12 11.62 -4.50 -9.62
N SER A 13 12.77 -4.10 -9.07
CA SER A 13 12.91 -3.60 -7.69
C SER A 13 12.15 -2.30 -7.38
N PHE A 14 11.76 -1.52 -8.39
CA PHE A 14 11.12 -0.21 -8.21
C PHE A 14 9.99 0.01 -9.22
N ALA A 15 8.90 0.65 -8.80
CA ALA A 15 7.79 1.04 -9.70
C ALA A 15 8.05 2.32 -10.50
N SER A 16 9.16 3.02 -10.25
CA SER A 16 9.54 4.27 -10.92
C SER A 16 11.04 4.51 -10.81
N SER A 17 11.50 5.61 -11.41
CA SER A 17 12.88 6.11 -11.35
C SER A 17 12.89 7.63 -11.18
N ILE A 18 13.98 8.18 -10.65
CA ILE A 18 14.20 9.63 -10.58
C ILE A 18 14.16 10.31 -11.96
N PHE A 19 14.37 9.54 -13.04
CA PHE A 19 14.38 10.04 -14.42
C PHE A 19 13.02 9.90 -15.13
N ASN A 20 12.05 9.17 -14.56
CA ASN A 20 10.73 8.98 -15.20
C ASN A 20 9.95 10.29 -15.37
N GLY A 21 10.24 11.33 -14.56
CA GLY A 21 9.66 12.66 -14.72
C GLY A 21 10.35 13.53 -15.78
N VAL A 22 11.51 13.12 -16.29
CA VAL A 22 12.30 13.88 -17.28
C VAL A 22 11.88 13.54 -18.70
N ASP A 23 11.69 12.24 -18.99
CA ASP A 23 11.16 11.75 -20.26
C ASP A 23 9.93 10.89 -20.02
N LEU A 24 8.77 11.44 -20.39
CA LEU A 24 7.47 10.77 -20.25
C LEU A 24 7.17 9.80 -21.39
N SER A 25 7.91 9.89 -22.50
CA SER A 25 7.70 9.07 -23.70
C SER A 25 8.51 7.78 -23.66
N THR A 26 9.74 7.84 -23.13
CA THR A 26 10.60 6.68 -22.92
C THR A 26 11.09 6.60 -21.47
N PRO A 27 10.20 6.26 -20.51
CA PRO A 27 10.57 6.21 -19.10
C PRO A 27 11.61 5.12 -18.84
N VAL A 28 12.52 5.37 -17.90
CA VAL A 28 13.55 4.39 -17.48
C VAL A 28 12.90 3.15 -16.87
N VAL A 29 11.81 3.33 -16.11
CA VAL A 29 10.99 2.24 -15.57
C VAL A 29 9.58 2.37 -16.10
N ASP A 30 9.10 1.37 -16.83
CA ASP A 30 7.71 1.27 -17.27
C ASP A 30 6.99 0.19 -16.47
N PHE A 31 6.30 0.63 -15.41
CA PHE A 31 5.58 -0.27 -14.50
C PHE A 31 4.51 -1.11 -15.20
N THR A 32 3.96 -0.63 -16.33
CA THR A 32 2.93 -1.37 -17.08
C THR A 32 3.43 -2.75 -17.48
N LYS A 33 4.72 -2.87 -17.83
CA LYS A 33 5.37 -4.11 -18.27
C LYS A 33 5.32 -5.21 -17.21
N PHE A 34 5.39 -4.86 -15.93
CA PHE A 34 5.36 -5.82 -14.82
C PHE A 34 3.98 -6.49 -14.70
N SER A 35 2.92 -5.75 -15.06
CA SER A 35 1.53 -6.23 -14.95
C SER A 35 0.95 -6.80 -16.26
N SER A 36 1.49 -6.41 -17.42
CA SER A 36 0.97 -6.81 -18.72
C SER A 36 1.63 -8.08 -19.29
N ASN A 37 2.61 -8.65 -18.59
CA ASN A 37 3.38 -9.81 -19.03
C ASN A 37 2.63 -11.15 -18.88
N ASN A 38 1.47 -11.16 -18.22
CA ASN A 38 0.61 -12.34 -18.01
C ASN A 38 1.32 -13.51 -17.30
N GLU A 39 2.23 -13.19 -16.37
CA GLU A 39 2.84 -14.19 -15.51
C GLU A 39 1.82 -14.81 -14.53
N SER A 40 2.06 -16.08 -14.17
CA SER A 40 1.25 -16.76 -13.17
C SER A 40 1.55 -16.18 -11.79
N ILE A 41 0.50 -15.93 -11.01
CA ILE A 41 0.60 -15.53 -9.59
C ILE A 41 0.25 -16.66 -8.63
N PHE A 42 0.02 -17.88 -9.16
CA PHE A 42 -0.38 -19.02 -8.35
C PHE A 42 0.83 -19.67 -7.67
N ASN A 43 0.87 -19.62 -6.34
CA ASN A 43 1.92 -20.24 -5.52
C ASN A 43 3.34 -19.77 -5.85
N GLU A 44 3.47 -18.46 -6.11
CA GLU A 44 4.73 -17.79 -6.42
C GLU A 44 5.13 -16.81 -5.30
N ASP A 45 6.34 -16.26 -5.39
CA ASP A 45 6.72 -15.07 -4.62
C ASP A 45 6.06 -13.84 -5.24
N LEU A 46 5.31 -13.09 -4.43
CA LEU A 46 4.41 -12.03 -4.91
C LEU A 46 4.77 -10.68 -4.33
N VAL A 47 4.68 -9.66 -5.18
CA VAL A 47 4.80 -8.25 -4.78
C VAL A 47 3.45 -7.56 -4.93
N LEU A 48 3.03 -6.87 -3.85
CA LEU A 48 1.82 -6.03 -3.86
C LEU A 48 2.23 -4.56 -4.08
N TRP A 49 1.68 -3.97 -5.14
CA TRP A 49 1.87 -2.55 -5.47
C TRP A 49 0.58 -1.78 -5.17
N LEU A 50 0.61 -0.93 -4.14
CA LEU A 50 -0.56 -0.23 -3.62
C LEU A 50 -0.51 1.25 -3.99
N THR A 51 -1.56 1.74 -4.66
CA THR A 51 -1.74 3.16 -4.96
C THR A 51 -2.77 3.76 -4.00
N VAL A 52 -2.34 4.75 -3.23
CA VAL A 52 -3.22 5.50 -2.31
C VAL A 52 -3.06 6.99 -2.62
N GLY A 53 -4.17 7.71 -2.68
CA GLY A 53 -4.18 9.12 -3.01
C GLY A 53 -5.52 9.78 -2.71
N ASN A 54 -5.57 11.09 -2.87
CA ASN A 54 -6.75 11.91 -2.69
C ASN A 54 -6.96 12.82 -3.91
N TYR A 55 -8.22 13.14 -4.18
CA TYR A 55 -8.54 14.32 -4.98
C TYR A 55 -8.48 15.55 -4.06
N HIS A 56 -7.51 16.43 -4.27
CA HIS A 56 -7.40 17.67 -3.50
C HIS A 56 -8.04 18.82 -4.29
N LEU A 57 -9.16 19.34 -3.78
CA LEU A 57 -9.74 20.61 -4.23
C LEU A 57 -9.38 21.69 -3.19
N PRO A 58 -8.45 22.59 -3.48
CA PRO A 58 -8.02 23.61 -2.51
C PRO A 58 -9.16 24.51 -2.07
N ARG A 59 -9.20 24.85 -0.78
CA ARG A 59 -10.19 25.77 -0.18
C ARG A 59 -9.53 26.82 0.71
N HIS A 60 -10.32 27.79 1.19
CA HIS A 60 -9.80 28.87 2.04
C HIS A 60 -9.15 28.35 3.33
N GLU A 61 -9.64 27.22 3.84
CA GLU A 61 -9.08 26.53 5.00
C GLU A 61 -7.69 25.93 4.76
N ASP A 62 -7.22 25.84 3.51
CA ASP A 62 -5.86 25.40 3.17
C ASP A 62 -4.82 26.54 3.24
N LEU A 63 -5.21 27.75 3.68
CA LEU A 63 -4.29 28.87 3.88
C LEU A 63 -3.88 29.00 5.35
N PRO A 64 -2.59 29.26 5.65
CA PRO A 64 -1.46 29.34 4.73
C PRO A 64 -0.91 27.98 4.28
N ASN A 65 -1.37 26.88 4.88
CA ASN A 65 -0.96 25.52 4.59
C ASN A 65 -2.15 24.57 4.63
N THR A 66 -2.13 23.53 3.81
CA THR A 66 -3.06 22.42 3.88
C THR A 66 -3.02 21.75 5.26
N ALA A 67 -4.17 21.57 5.89
CA ALA A 67 -4.27 20.88 7.17
C ALA A 67 -4.17 19.35 7.02
N THR A 68 -3.54 18.68 7.98
CA THR A 68 -3.41 17.21 7.98
C THR A 68 -4.65 16.47 8.49
N SER A 69 -5.62 17.16 9.08
CA SER A 69 -6.83 16.58 9.69
C SER A 69 -7.85 16.03 8.69
N GLY A 70 -7.65 16.28 7.38
CA GLY A 70 -8.63 16.00 6.30
C GLY A 70 -8.77 14.55 5.84
N GLY A 71 -8.04 13.59 6.44
CA GLY A 71 -8.18 12.16 6.15
C GLY A 71 -6.83 11.49 5.94
N PRO A 72 -6.38 10.61 6.85
CA PRO A 72 -5.16 9.86 6.64
C PRO A 72 -5.31 8.93 5.44
N LEU A 73 -4.36 8.98 4.51
CA LEU A 73 -4.19 7.93 3.51
C LEU A 73 -3.59 6.71 4.21
N SER A 74 -4.37 5.64 4.37
CA SER A 74 -3.96 4.47 5.15
C SER A 74 -4.25 3.17 4.41
N ILE A 75 -3.37 2.20 4.63
CA ILE A 75 -3.58 0.78 4.33
C ILE A 75 -3.45 -0.01 5.62
N PHE A 76 -4.14 -1.13 5.71
CA PHE A 76 -4.01 -2.06 6.81
C PHE A 76 -3.74 -3.45 6.26
N ILE A 77 -2.62 -4.05 6.68
CA ILE A 77 -2.31 -5.46 6.43
C ILE A 77 -2.65 -6.19 7.73
N MET A 78 -3.72 -6.97 7.70
CA MET A 78 -4.24 -7.64 8.88
C MET A 78 -4.19 -9.17 8.71
N PRO A 79 -3.91 -9.92 9.78
CA PRO A 79 -3.96 -11.37 9.73
C PRO A 79 -5.35 -11.88 9.32
N HIS A 80 -5.42 -12.75 8.33
CA HIS A 80 -6.66 -13.44 7.93
C HIS A 80 -6.43 -14.95 7.95
N ASN A 81 -6.99 -15.64 8.94
CA ASN A 81 -6.74 -17.06 9.21
C ASN A 81 -5.25 -17.44 9.39
N LEU A 82 -4.43 -16.48 9.78
CA LEU A 82 -3.00 -16.70 10.02
C LEU A 82 -2.72 -17.35 11.39
N PHE A 83 -3.58 -17.08 12.39
CA PHE A 83 -3.40 -17.52 13.78
C PHE A 83 -4.65 -18.25 14.27
N THR A 84 -4.48 -19.17 15.23
CA THR A 84 -5.59 -19.92 15.85
C THR A 84 -6.49 -19.05 16.75
N TYR A 85 -5.92 -18.00 17.33
CA TYR A 85 -6.60 -17.01 18.16
C TYR A 85 -5.99 -15.63 17.93
N SER A 86 -6.66 -14.58 18.39
CA SER A 86 -6.14 -13.21 18.25
C SER A 86 -4.75 -13.10 18.88
N PRO A 87 -3.71 -12.57 18.19
CA PRO A 87 -2.34 -12.53 18.70
C PRO A 87 -2.17 -11.82 20.04
N ASP A 88 -3.09 -10.91 20.37
CA ASP A 88 -3.09 -10.18 21.63
C ASP A 88 -3.80 -10.92 22.78
N ALA A 89 -4.30 -12.15 22.54
CA ALA A 89 -5.08 -12.95 23.50
C ALA A 89 -4.44 -13.07 24.89
N PHE A 90 -3.11 -13.08 24.94
CA PHE A 90 -2.32 -13.24 26.16
C PHE A 90 -1.51 -11.98 26.52
N GLY A 91 -1.93 -10.81 26.04
CA GLY A 91 -1.29 -9.54 26.35
C GLY A 91 -1.36 -9.19 27.83
N CYS A 92 -0.21 -8.82 28.43
CA CYS A 92 -0.09 -8.49 29.86
C CYS A 92 -0.82 -7.20 30.28
N ASN A 93 -1.30 -6.39 29.32
CA ASN A 93 -1.99 -5.11 29.57
C ASN A 93 -3.51 -5.23 29.55
N ARG A 94 -4.04 -6.45 29.71
CA ARG A 94 -5.48 -6.71 29.74
C ARG A 94 -6.01 -6.59 31.16
N PHE A 95 -7.12 -5.88 31.32
CA PHE A 95 -7.87 -5.80 32.57
C PHE A 95 -9.20 -6.54 32.41
N TYR A 96 -9.59 -7.28 33.44
CA TYR A 96 -10.85 -8.02 33.49
C TYR A 96 -11.54 -7.75 34.83
N THR A 97 -12.85 -7.50 34.80
CA THR A 97 -13.67 -7.21 35.99
C THR A 97 -14.93 -8.04 35.97
N GLU A 98 -15.24 -8.73 37.07
CA GLU A 98 -16.51 -9.44 37.28
C GLU A 98 -17.39 -8.65 38.26
N SER A 99 -18.69 -8.60 38.00
CA SER A 99 -19.68 -8.15 39.00
C SER A 99 -20.08 -9.34 39.87
N LYS A 100 -20.21 -9.10 41.18
CA LYS A 100 -20.87 -10.04 42.11
C LYS A 100 -22.36 -10.13 41.83
#